data_AF-A0A6M0RJ93-F1
#
_entry.id   AF-A0A6M0RJ93-F1
#
_cell.length_a   1.000
_cell.length_b   1.000
_cell.length_c   1.000
_cell.angle_alpha   90.00
_cell.angle_beta   90.00
_cell.angle_gamma   90.00
#
_symmetry.space_group_name_H-M   'P 1'
#
loop_
_entity.id
_entity.type
_entity.pdbx_description
1 polymer ?
#
loop_
_entity_poly.entity_id
_entity_poly.type
_entity_poly.pdbx_seq_one_letter_code
_entity_poly.pdbx_strand_id
1 'polypeptide(L)'
;MKIFNHDIMMSTLDVNRGVHLFSGRALGLSSPGDKVQLHPDLMADWPMLREHYARIGLEHSHDIIWDVAFEELAQQSPDEISVYFFGHAFEYDSSDHNQGCARILRQLDGDWYKVVEYMNSKNNFVALAHQLGVPVPQTECFESRTQLGNLEAFSYPCYVKRAVSDHGVGIFRCENSADLLDAVEQFPKDKPFQVQVEIQASAFLNLQYRVTSEGLTRALVSEQILDGCVHGGNRYPTLHQPWHITDPMAQWMFEQGMRGTFGFDVAVADFPTGPLYLAIECNPRYNGSSYPTEIAARLNVPSWCSETLHTDCRQLADLSLDGLEFDPITKTGVVLVNWGTIQAGKVTVLLAGSPVQQMELSQQIRHQWSRQPVAVS
;
A
#
# COMPACT_ATOMS: atom_id res chain seq x y z
N MET A 1 10.41 -20.23 10.71
CA MET A 1 9.92 -19.05 11.44
C MET A 1 10.04 -17.83 10.54
N LYS A 2 8.93 -17.14 10.30
CA LYS A 2 8.91 -15.87 9.56
C LYS A 2 8.88 -14.69 10.51
N ILE A 3 9.58 -13.60 10.18
CA ILE A 3 9.51 -12.36 10.96
C ILE A 3 8.92 -11.24 10.10
N PHE A 4 7.93 -10.54 10.66
CA PHE A 4 7.26 -9.40 10.04
C PHE A 4 7.82 -8.08 10.59
N ASN A 5 8.33 -7.22 9.71
CA ASN A 5 8.67 -5.82 10.02
C ASN A 5 8.03 -4.91 8.96
N HIS A 6 6.83 -4.41 9.24
CA HIS A 6 6.13 -3.51 8.32
C HIS A 6 6.13 -2.05 8.80
N ASP A 7 7.16 -1.68 9.56
CA ASP A 7 7.45 -0.27 9.79
C ASP A 7 7.68 0.45 8.47
N ILE A 8 7.25 1.71 8.40
CA ILE A 8 7.32 2.51 7.18
C ILE A 8 8.19 3.74 7.31
N MET A 9 8.77 4.00 8.49
CA MET A 9 9.53 5.23 8.73
C MET A 9 10.73 5.35 7.77
N MET A 10 11.26 4.23 7.30
CA MET A 10 12.35 4.16 6.32
C MET A 10 11.90 4.39 4.86
N SER A 11 10.59 4.43 4.64
CA SER A 11 9.97 4.35 3.31
C SER A 11 9.07 5.53 2.98
N THR A 12 8.88 6.47 3.91
CA THR A 12 8.08 7.67 3.68
C THR A 12 8.79 8.98 4.00
N LEU A 13 8.52 10.01 3.18
CA LEU A 13 8.89 11.40 3.52
C LEU A 13 7.85 12.07 4.41
N ASP A 14 6.73 11.38 4.68
CA ASP A 14 5.71 11.89 5.57
C ASP A 14 6.25 11.94 7.01
N VAL A 15 6.43 13.16 7.52
CA VAL A 15 6.81 13.44 8.91
C VAL A 15 5.58 13.64 9.82
N ASN A 16 4.37 13.36 9.32
CA ASN A 16 3.14 13.47 10.09
C ASN A 16 3.20 12.60 11.35
N ARG A 17 2.48 13.05 12.39
CA ARG A 17 2.33 12.30 13.63
C ARG A 17 1.64 10.96 13.36
N GLY A 18 2.31 9.86 13.72
CA GLY A 18 1.73 8.52 13.74
C GLY A 18 2.22 7.55 12.67
N VAL A 19 3.24 7.90 11.87
CA VAL A 19 3.84 7.00 10.87
C VAL A 19 4.41 5.72 11.51
N HIS A 20 5.05 5.83 12.68
CA HIS A 20 5.54 4.69 13.48
C HIS A 20 4.43 3.68 13.89
N LEU A 21 3.17 4.13 13.93
CA LEU A 21 2.02 3.30 14.32
C LEU A 21 1.60 2.32 13.21
N PHE A 22 2.08 2.53 11.98
CA PHE A 22 1.77 1.65 10.84
C PHE A 22 2.42 0.28 10.94
N SER A 23 3.32 0.03 11.89
CA SER A 23 3.81 -1.33 12.16
C SER A 23 2.67 -2.28 12.60
N GLY A 24 1.62 -1.76 13.24
CA GLY A 24 0.49 -2.55 13.76
C GLY A 24 -0.23 -3.43 12.73
N ARG A 25 -0.37 -2.94 11.50
CA ARG A 25 -1.05 -3.69 10.41
C ARG A 25 -0.34 -4.99 10.02
N ALA A 26 0.92 -5.20 10.42
CA ALA A 26 1.63 -6.46 10.20
C ALA A 26 0.95 -7.65 10.90
N LEU A 27 0.33 -7.42 12.06
CA LEU A 27 -0.18 -8.51 12.89
C LEU A 27 -1.24 -9.34 12.17
N GLY A 28 -2.15 -8.68 11.42
CA GLY A 28 -3.21 -9.34 10.68
C GLY A 28 -2.70 -10.23 9.54
N LEU A 29 -1.41 -10.20 9.22
CA LEU A 29 -0.76 -11.07 8.24
C LEU A 29 -0.06 -12.28 8.87
N SER A 30 0.25 -12.21 10.17
CA SER A 30 1.03 -13.23 10.87
C SER A 30 0.22 -14.47 11.24
N SER A 31 0.90 -15.61 11.37
CA SER A 31 0.34 -16.86 11.87
C SER A 31 0.99 -17.27 13.20
N PRO A 32 0.37 -18.20 13.97
CA PRO A 32 1.03 -18.79 15.13
C PRO A 32 2.40 -19.39 14.75
N GLY A 33 3.45 -19.01 15.49
CA GLY A 33 4.83 -19.43 15.23
C GLY A 33 5.69 -18.43 14.45
N ASP A 34 5.08 -17.37 13.89
CA ASP A 34 5.81 -16.21 13.36
C ASP A 34 6.22 -15.27 14.49
N LYS A 35 7.11 -14.31 14.21
CA LYS A 35 7.32 -13.15 15.08
C LYS A 35 6.91 -11.87 14.38
N VAL A 36 6.45 -10.88 15.14
CA VAL A 36 6.06 -9.57 14.60
C VAL A 36 6.79 -8.47 15.34
N GLN A 37 7.51 -7.63 14.60
CA GLN A 37 8.08 -6.39 15.13
C GLN A 37 7.01 -5.29 15.13
N LEU A 38 6.71 -4.76 16.31
CA LEU A 38 5.74 -3.69 16.53
C LEU A 38 6.41 -2.53 17.28
N HIS A 39 6.01 -1.30 16.98
CA HIS A 39 6.50 -0.14 17.70
C HIS A 39 6.05 -0.18 19.18
N PRO A 40 6.90 0.18 20.16
CA PRO A 40 6.56 0.16 21.59
C PRO A 40 5.25 0.88 21.96
N ASP A 41 4.94 1.99 21.29
CA ASP A 41 3.73 2.76 21.56
C ASP A 41 2.43 1.95 21.34
N LEU A 42 2.49 0.86 20.56
CA LEU A 42 1.35 -0.02 20.30
C LEU A 42 1.07 -1.01 21.44
N MET A 43 1.93 -1.10 22.46
CA MET A 43 1.78 -2.04 23.57
C MET A 43 0.47 -1.87 24.34
N ALA A 44 -0.02 -0.63 24.50
CA ALA A 44 -1.22 -0.34 25.28
C ALA A 44 -2.50 -0.92 24.64
N ASP A 45 -2.53 -0.98 23.31
CA ASP A 45 -3.69 -1.44 22.52
C ASP A 45 -3.68 -2.96 22.27
N TRP A 46 -2.56 -3.63 22.57
CA TRP A 46 -2.36 -5.06 22.33
C TRP A 46 -3.42 -5.99 22.92
N PRO A 47 -3.84 -5.84 24.21
CA PRO A 47 -4.86 -6.74 24.77
C PRO A 47 -6.20 -6.68 24.01
N MET A 48 -6.67 -5.46 23.71
CA MET A 48 -7.94 -5.25 23.00
C MET A 48 -7.93 -5.85 21.59
N LEU A 49 -6.82 -5.66 20.88
CA LEU A 49 -6.66 -6.20 19.54
C LEU A 49 -6.65 -7.73 19.52
N ARG A 50 -5.94 -8.37 20.46
CA ARG A 50 -5.91 -9.83 20.56
C ARG A 50 -7.30 -10.39 20.78
N GLU A 51 -8.08 -9.76 21.66
CA GLU A 51 -9.45 -10.20 21.92
C GLU A 51 -10.33 -10.02 20.68
N HIS A 52 -10.22 -8.90 19.98
CA HIS A 52 -10.91 -8.70 18.69
C HIS A 52 -10.56 -9.81 17.70
N TYR A 53 -9.27 -10.04 17.43
CA TYR A 53 -8.82 -11.08 16.51
C TYR A 53 -9.26 -12.49 16.93
N ALA A 54 -9.27 -12.78 18.23
CA ALA A 54 -9.80 -14.04 18.74
C ALA A 54 -11.31 -14.20 18.48
N ARG A 55 -12.12 -13.16 18.70
CA ARG A 55 -13.59 -13.20 18.47
C ARG A 55 -13.95 -13.38 17.00
N ILE A 56 -13.22 -12.74 16.10
CA ILE A 56 -13.46 -12.83 14.65
C ILE A 56 -12.84 -14.08 14.01
N GLY A 57 -12.07 -14.86 14.77
CA GLY A 57 -11.40 -16.06 14.29
C GLY A 57 -10.15 -15.81 13.44
N LEU A 58 -9.49 -14.66 13.60
CA LEU A 58 -8.22 -14.35 12.95
C LEU A 58 -7.05 -14.81 13.83
N GLU A 59 -6.53 -16.00 13.57
CA GLU A 59 -5.30 -16.48 14.22
C GLU A 59 -4.13 -15.53 13.90
N HIS A 60 -3.24 -15.33 14.85
CA HIS A 60 -2.09 -14.44 14.68
C HIS A 60 -0.95 -14.84 15.61
N SER A 61 0.23 -14.28 15.38
CA SER A 61 1.36 -14.49 16.28
C SER A 61 1.11 -13.81 17.64
N HIS A 62 1.55 -14.47 18.71
CA HIS A 62 1.67 -13.89 20.04
C HIS A 62 3.13 -13.59 20.42
N ASP A 63 4.09 -13.88 19.55
CA ASP A 63 5.51 -13.60 19.75
C ASP A 63 5.85 -12.23 19.15
N ILE A 64 5.79 -11.21 20.01
CA ILE A 64 5.94 -9.82 19.62
C ILE A 64 7.29 -9.30 20.09
N ILE A 65 8.03 -8.71 19.14
CA ILE A 65 9.24 -7.94 19.41
C ILE A 65 8.82 -6.47 19.42
N TRP A 66 8.88 -5.83 20.58
CA TRP A 66 8.52 -4.41 20.75
C TRP A 66 9.68 -3.49 20.35
N ASP A 67 10.26 -3.75 19.19
CA ASP A 67 11.31 -2.95 18.55
C ASP A 67 11.23 -3.18 17.05
N VAL A 68 11.20 -2.11 16.27
CA VAL A 68 11.10 -2.13 14.80
C VAL A 68 12.45 -1.95 14.11
N ALA A 69 13.55 -1.82 14.86
CA ALA A 69 14.88 -1.69 14.30
C ALA A 69 15.26 -2.90 13.41
N PHE A 70 15.91 -2.62 12.28
CA PHE A 70 16.40 -3.66 11.37
C PHE A 70 17.58 -4.44 11.96
N GLU A 71 18.35 -3.81 12.85
CA GLU A 71 19.41 -4.46 13.61
C GLU A 71 18.87 -5.58 14.50
N GLU A 72 17.68 -5.39 15.08
CA GLU A 72 16.98 -6.43 15.84
C GLU A 72 16.53 -7.55 14.91
N LEU A 73 15.95 -7.23 13.75
CA LEU A 73 15.58 -8.23 12.74
C LEU A 73 16.78 -9.10 12.33
N ALA A 74 17.93 -8.47 12.08
CA ALA A 74 19.15 -9.16 11.66
C ALA A 74 19.70 -10.10 12.75
N GLN A 75 19.54 -9.76 14.04
CA GLN A 75 20.00 -10.60 15.15
C GLN A 75 19.15 -11.87 15.32
N GLN A 76 17.88 -11.84 14.91
CA GLN A 76 16.96 -12.97 15.06
C GLN A 76 17.22 -14.14 14.09
N SER A 77 18.07 -13.96 13.07
CA SER A 77 18.40 -14.98 12.05
C SER A 77 17.16 -15.72 11.49
N PRO A 78 16.17 -15.00 10.94
CA PRO A 78 14.92 -15.59 10.47
C PRO A 78 15.08 -16.50 9.24
N ASP A 79 14.23 -17.51 9.11
CA ASP A 79 14.15 -18.34 7.89
C ASP A 79 13.54 -17.54 6.72
N GLU A 80 12.58 -16.68 7.04
CA GLU A 80 11.89 -15.80 6.08
C GLU A 80 11.61 -14.44 6.72
N ILE A 81 11.68 -13.38 5.92
CA ILE A 81 11.31 -12.02 6.33
C ILE A 81 10.14 -11.52 5.50
N SER A 82 9.23 -10.79 6.13
CA SER A 82 8.22 -9.98 5.46
C SER A 82 8.39 -8.54 5.90
N VAL A 83 8.78 -7.69 4.95
CA VAL A 83 8.94 -6.27 5.21
C VAL A 83 7.95 -5.46 4.39
N TYR A 84 7.61 -4.26 4.87
CA TYR A 84 6.78 -3.35 4.07
C TYR A 84 7.42 -3.07 2.72
N PHE A 85 8.68 -2.65 2.71
CA PHE A 85 9.46 -2.31 1.53
C PHE A 85 10.89 -2.86 1.67
N PHE A 86 11.31 -3.71 0.74
CA PHE A 86 12.64 -4.34 0.77
C PHE A 86 13.66 -3.48 0.00
N GLY A 87 13.88 -2.27 0.50
CA GLY A 87 14.78 -1.30 -0.11
C GLY A 87 14.91 -0.05 0.76
N HIS A 88 15.41 1.03 0.17
CA HIS A 88 15.41 2.36 0.75
C HIS A 88 14.63 3.29 -0.18
N ALA A 89 13.58 3.94 0.32
CA ALA A 89 12.65 4.66 -0.57
C ALA A 89 13.23 5.98 -1.07
N PHE A 90 14.22 6.55 -0.36
CA PHE A 90 14.83 7.81 -0.70
C PHE A 90 16.34 7.68 -0.74
N GLU A 91 16.92 7.99 -1.90
CA GLU A 91 18.37 8.17 -2.09
C GLU A 91 18.96 9.29 -1.21
N TYR A 92 18.11 10.15 -0.61
CA TYR A 92 18.52 11.46 -0.07
C TYR A 92 18.82 11.51 1.41
N ASP A 93 18.38 10.52 2.17
CA ASP A 93 18.75 10.49 3.57
C ASP A 93 20.05 9.70 3.70
N SER A 94 21.14 10.46 3.57
CA SER A 94 22.50 9.99 3.80
C SER A 94 22.82 9.76 5.27
N SER A 95 21.83 9.75 6.18
CA SER A 95 22.05 9.37 7.56
C SER A 95 22.72 8.00 7.64
N ASP A 96 23.63 7.86 8.61
CA ASP A 96 24.33 6.58 8.86
C ASP A 96 23.33 5.44 9.12
N HIS A 97 22.14 5.77 9.64
CA HIS A 97 21.06 4.83 9.91
C HIS A 97 20.47 4.22 8.64
N ASN A 98 20.11 5.03 7.64
CA ASN A 98 19.52 4.52 6.39
C ASN A 98 20.52 3.74 5.55
N GLN A 99 21.79 4.16 5.58
CA GLN A 99 22.88 3.39 4.99
C GLN A 99 23.10 2.06 5.72
N GLY A 100 22.93 2.04 7.05
CA GLY A 100 22.91 0.82 7.87
C GLY A 100 21.84 -0.17 7.40
N CYS A 101 20.59 0.27 7.34
CA CYS A 101 19.46 -0.56 6.90
C CYS A 101 19.64 -1.09 5.47
N ALA A 102 20.03 -0.23 4.52
CA ALA A 102 20.28 -0.64 3.13
C ALA A 102 21.38 -1.72 3.04
N ARG A 103 22.44 -1.63 3.86
CA ARG A 103 23.47 -2.68 3.93
C ARG A 103 22.91 -3.99 4.46
N ILE A 104 22.10 -3.95 5.51
CA ILE A 104 21.46 -5.15 6.08
C ILE A 104 20.58 -5.83 5.02
N LEU A 105 19.70 -5.08 4.35
CA LEU A 105 18.81 -5.64 3.32
C LEU A 105 19.58 -6.25 2.14
N ARG A 106 20.62 -5.57 1.63
CA ARG A 106 21.48 -6.09 0.57
C ARG A 106 22.23 -7.37 0.98
N GLN A 107 22.58 -7.51 2.26
CA GLN A 107 23.22 -8.71 2.79
C GLN A 107 22.23 -9.87 2.96
N LEU A 108 20.97 -9.56 3.29
CA LEU A 108 19.90 -10.56 3.42
C LEU A 108 19.51 -11.15 2.06
N ASP A 109 19.26 -10.30 1.05
CA ASP A 109 19.01 -10.74 -0.32
C ASP A 109 19.37 -9.65 -1.34
N GLY A 110 20.51 -9.81 -2.00
CA GLY A 110 21.03 -8.82 -2.95
C GLY A 110 20.23 -8.71 -4.25
N ASP A 111 19.55 -9.78 -4.68
CA ASP A 111 18.81 -9.77 -5.94
C ASP A 111 17.40 -9.21 -5.74
N TRP A 112 16.73 -9.59 -4.64
CA TRP A 112 15.48 -8.96 -4.25
C TRP A 112 15.64 -7.45 -4.06
N TYR A 113 16.72 -7.01 -3.41
CA TYR A 113 17.00 -5.59 -3.23
C TYR A 113 17.13 -4.85 -4.59
N LYS A 114 17.88 -5.40 -5.54
CA LYS A 114 18.11 -4.77 -6.85
C LYS A 114 16.82 -4.65 -7.66
N VAL A 115 15.98 -5.68 -7.68
CA VAL A 115 14.72 -5.61 -8.44
C VAL A 115 13.75 -4.63 -7.80
N VAL A 116 13.69 -4.54 -6.46
CA VAL A 116 12.88 -3.52 -5.77
C VAL A 116 13.41 -2.12 -6.08
N GLU A 117 14.72 -1.89 -5.99
CA GLU A 117 15.36 -0.61 -6.33
C GLU A 117 15.06 -0.21 -7.78
N TYR A 118 15.19 -1.14 -8.72
CA TYR A 118 14.90 -0.91 -10.13
C TYR A 118 13.43 -0.55 -10.35
N MET A 119 12.50 -1.35 -9.82
CA MET A 119 11.06 -1.20 -10.05
C MET A 119 10.42 -0.06 -9.25
N ASN A 120 11.08 0.44 -8.21
CA ASN A 120 10.63 1.62 -7.46
C ASN A 120 10.79 2.93 -8.28
N SER A 121 11.52 2.89 -9.39
CA SER A 121 11.61 4.00 -10.35
C SER A 121 10.50 3.90 -11.40
N LYS A 122 9.63 4.92 -11.45
CA LYS A 122 8.55 5.04 -12.45
C LYS A 122 9.10 5.11 -13.88
N ASN A 123 10.26 5.73 -14.09
CA ASN A 123 10.93 5.75 -15.39
C ASN A 123 11.39 4.35 -15.83
N ASN A 124 11.97 3.57 -14.90
CA ASN A 124 12.36 2.18 -15.18
C ASN A 124 11.14 1.31 -15.46
N PHE A 125 10.05 1.51 -14.71
CA PHE A 125 8.77 0.84 -14.96
C PHE A 125 8.27 1.09 -16.39
N VAL A 126 8.25 2.35 -16.86
CA VAL A 126 7.83 2.69 -18.24
C VAL A 126 8.77 2.06 -19.28
N ALA A 127 10.08 2.13 -19.06
CA ALA A 127 11.06 1.53 -19.96
C ALA A 127 10.88 0.01 -20.08
N LEU A 128 10.71 -0.68 -18.95
CA LEU A 128 10.45 -2.12 -18.91
C LEU A 128 9.09 -2.47 -19.55
N ALA A 129 8.06 -1.66 -19.31
CA ALA A 129 6.76 -1.87 -19.91
C ALA A 129 6.84 -1.84 -21.45
N HIS A 130 7.55 -0.88 -22.03
CA HIS A 130 7.81 -0.85 -23.47
C HIS A 130 8.59 -2.07 -23.97
N GLN A 131 9.63 -2.48 -23.24
CA GLN A 131 10.41 -3.67 -23.58
C GLN A 131 9.56 -4.95 -23.61
N LEU A 132 8.60 -5.08 -22.68
CA LEU A 132 7.75 -6.26 -22.52
C LEU A 132 6.41 -6.15 -23.26
N GLY A 133 6.15 -5.04 -23.95
CA GLY A 133 4.88 -4.80 -24.64
C GLY A 133 3.68 -4.59 -23.71
N VAL A 134 3.92 -4.16 -22.47
CA VAL A 134 2.86 -3.81 -21.51
C VAL A 134 2.31 -2.42 -21.86
N PRO A 135 0.98 -2.28 -22.08
CA PRO A 135 0.39 -0.98 -22.34
C PRO A 135 0.50 -0.04 -21.14
N VAL A 136 1.00 1.16 -21.38
CA VAL A 136 1.07 2.26 -20.41
C VAL A 136 0.48 3.53 -21.05
N PRO A 137 0.00 4.51 -20.25
CA PRO A 137 -0.34 5.82 -20.78
C PRO A 137 0.85 6.45 -21.51
N GLN A 138 0.60 7.33 -22.49
CA GLN A 138 1.68 8.08 -23.13
C GLN A 138 2.48 8.81 -22.06
N THR A 139 3.77 8.47 -21.96
CA THR A 139 4.66 8.93 -20.90
C THR A 139 6.01 9.30 -21.48
N GLU A 140 6.48 10.49 -21.12
CA GLU A 140 7.83 10.97 -21.41
C GLU A 140 8.65 10.97 -20.12
N CYS A 141 9.80 10.30 -20.14
CA CYS A 141 10.71 10.17 -19.00
C CYS A 141 11.90 11.11 -19.17
N PHE A 142 12.27 11.79 -18.09
CA PHE A 142 13.36 12.75 -18.02
C PHE A 142 14.32 12.38 -16.89
N GLU A 143 15.62 12.54 -17.12
CA GLU A 143 16.67 12.37 -16.11
C GLU A 143 16.80 13.61 -15.22
N SER A 144 16.47 14.77 -15.76
CA SER A 144 16.55 16.04 -15.06
C SER A 144 15.68 17.09 -15.75
N ARG A 145 15.37 18.18 -15.03
CA ARG A 145 14.53 19.25 -15.59
C ARG A 145 15.21 20.04 -16.72
N THR A 146 16.51 19.88 -16.92
CA THR A 146 17.23 20.54 -18.02
C THR A 146 16.96 19.89 -19.38
N GLN A 147 16.40 18.68 -19.40
CA GLN A 147 15.97 17.99 -20.61
C GLN A 147 14.57 18.39 -21.07
N LEU A 148 13.85 19.21 -20.28
CA LEU A 148 12.50 19.63 -20.61
C LEU A 148 12.52 20.53 -21.86
N GLY A 149 11.82 20.08 -22.90
CA GLY A 149 11.78 20.74 -24.21
C GLY A 149 10.66 21.78 -24.33
N ASN A 150 10.08 21.86 -25.52
CA ASN A 150 8.95 22.74 -25.78
C ASN A 150 7.69 22.27 -25.03
N LEU A 151 7.24 23.04 -24.02
CA LEU A 151 6.09 22.70 -23.20
C LEU A 151 4.77 22.63 -24.00
N GLU A 152 4.66 23.39 -25.09
CA GLU A 152 3.45 23.37 -25.93
C GLU A 152 3.30 22.07 -26.74
N ALA A 153 4.31 21.20 -26.76
CA ALA A 153 4.27 19.93 -27.48
C ALA A 153 3.60 18.79 -26.68
N PHE A 154 3.40 18.97 -25.37
CA PHE A 154 2.79 17.94 -24.53
C PHE A 154 1.27 17.88 -24.73
N SER A 155 0.69 16.70 -24.52
CA SER A 155 -0.76 16.54 -24.46
C SER A 155 -1.26 16.83 -23.05
N TYR A 156 -2.26 17.69 -22.95
CA TYR A 156 -2.89 18.09 -21.69
C TYR A 156 -4.35 17.61 -21.61
N PRO A 157 -4.88 17.35 -20.41
CA PRO A 157 -4.18 17.39 -19.12
C PRO A 157 -3.13 16.27 -18.97
N CYS A 158 -2.13 16.52 -18.14
CA CYS A 158 -1.07 15.56 -17.83
C CYS A 158 -0.74 15.53 -16.35
N TYR A 159 -0.01 14.49 -15.94
CA TYR A 159 0.53 14.33 -14.60
C TYR A 159 2.05 14.37 -14.63
N VAL A 160 2.62 15.21 -13.79
CA VAL A 160 4.06 15.25 -13.51
C VAL A 160 4.32 14.40 -12.27
N LYS A 161 5.22 13.43 -12.38
CA LYS A 161 5.53 12.49 -11.30
C LYS A 161 7.03 12.38 -11.11
N ARG A 162 7.55 12.52 -9.89
CA ARG A 162 8.95 12.13 -9.61
C ARG A 162 9.15 10.66 -9.95
N ALA A 163 10.32 10.31 -10.48
CA ALA A 163 10.61 8.91 -10.82
C ALA A 163 10.59 8.02 -9.56
N VAL A 164 11.09 8.54 -8.43
CA VAL A 164 11.01 7.86 -7.12
C VAL A 164 10.21 8.72 -6.15
N SER A 165 9.09 8.17 -5.65
CA SER A 165 8.24 8.79 -4.64
C SER A 165 7.28 7.78 -4.01
N ASP A 166 6.77 8.12 -2.82
CA ASP A 166 5.77 7.38 -2.06
C ASP A 166 4.43 8.15 -1.98
N HIS A 167 3.33 7.43 -1.77
CA HIS A 167 2.02 7.97 -1.36
C HIS A 167 1.48 9.17 -2.16
N GLY A 168 1.76 9.24 -3.46
CA GLY A 168 1.32 10.34 -4.34
C GLY A 168 2.04 11.68 -4.09
N VAL A 169 3.01 11.73 -3.18
CA VAL A 169 3.84 12.91 -2.94
C VAL A 169 4.66 13.20 -4.20
N GLY A 170 4.61 14.45 -4.66
CA GLY A 170 5.27 14.86 -5.89
C GLY A 170 4.58 14.33 -7.16
N ILE A 171 3.25 14.15 -7.10
CA ILE A 171 2.39 14.02 -8.28
C ILE A 171 1.57 15.30 -8.42
N PHE A 172 1.69 15.97 -9.56
CA PHE A 172 0.95 17.18 -9.88
C PHE A 172 0.14 16.97 -11.15
N ARG A 173 -1.13 17.36 -11.14
CA ARG A 173 -1.96 17.43 -12.34
C ARG A 173 -1.79 18.81 -12.98
N CYS A 174 -1.52 18.84 -14.27
CA CYS A 174 -1.24 20.04 -15.04
C CYS A 174 -2.27 20.15 -16.18
N GLU A 175 -3.06 21.22 -16.21
CA GLU A 175 -4.05 21.46 -17.26
C GLU A 175 -3.43 22.07 -18.52
N ASN A 176 -2.25 22.66 -18.39
CA ASN A 176 -1.58 23.41 -19.45
C ASN A 176 -0.06 23.52 -19.21
N SER A 177 0.64 24.19 -20.13
CA SER A 177 2.10 24.38 -20.10
C SER A 177 2.60 25.20 -18.92
N ALA A 178 1.83 26.17 -18.42
CA ALA A 178 2.21 26.93 -17.23
C ALA A 178 2.16 26.05 -15.98
N ASP A 179 1.10 25.27 -15.80
CA ASP A 179 0.98 24.33 -14.68
C ASP A 179 2.11 23.28 -14.69
N LEU A 180 2.51 22.82 -15.88
CA LEU A 180 3.63 21.88 -16.05
C LEU A 180 4.96 22.50 -15.60
N LEU A 181 5.22 23.75 -16.00
CA LEU A 181 6.42 24.47 -15.59
C LEU A 181 6.46 24.62 -14.06
N ASP A 182 5.38 25.11 -13.46
CA ASP A 182 5.26 25.33 -12.02
C ASP A 182 5.42 24.01 -11.22
N ALA A 183 4.89 22.90 -11.72
CA ALA A 183 5.05 21.58 -11.11
C ALA A 183 6.50 21.09 -11.17
N VAL A 184 7.16 21.19 -12.32
CA VAL A 184 8.55 20.73 -12.50
C VAL A 184 9.54 21.61 -11.72
N GLU A 185 9.26 22.90 -11.55
CA GLU A 185 10.12 23.79 -10.76
C GLU A 185 10.19 23.42 -9.28
N GLN A 186 9.19 22.70 -8.76
CA GLN A 186 9.18 22.16 -7.40
C GLN A 186 10.11 20.95 -7.22
N PHE A 187 10.58 20.33 -8.31
CA PHE A 187 11.49 19.19 -8.23
C PHE A 187 12.96 19.62 -8.16
N PRO A 188 13.81 18.83 -7.47
CA PRO A 188 15.25 19.04 -7.50
C PRO A 188 15.79 19.01 -8.94
N LYS A 189 16.74 19.91 -9.25
CA LYS A 189 17.19 20.15 -10.64
C LYS A 189 17.69 18.89 -11.34
N ASP A 190 18.46 18.08 -10.61
CA ASP A 190 19.23 16.97 -11.17
C ASP A 190 18.53 15.63 -11.01
N LYS A 191 17.20 15.63 -10.79
CA LYS A 191 16.46 14.42 -10.44
C LYS A 191 15.42 13.99 -11.47
N PRO A 192 15.29 12.67 -11.67
CA PRO A 192 14.44 12.13 -12.72
C PRO A 192 12.96 12.27 -12.36
N PHE A 193 12.16 12.48 -13.40
CA PHE A 193 10.72 12.55 -13.35
C PHE A 193 10.12 12.09 -14.69
N GLN A 194 8.81 11.98 -14.72
CA GLN A 194 8.06 11.72 -15.95
C GLN A 194 6.87 12.65 -16.08
N VAL A 195 6.48 12.91 -17.32
CA VAL A 195 5.23 13.58 -17.70
C VAL A 195 4.36 12.54 -18.39
N GLN A 196 3.21 12.26 -17.80
CA GLN A 196 2.29 11.22 -18.26
C GLN A 196 0.95 11.83 -18.63
N VAL A 197 0.42 11.53 -19.82
CA VAL A 197 -0.90 12.01 -20.24
C VAL A 197 -1.98 11.47 -19.30
N GLU A 198 -2.93 12.33 -18.92
CA GLU A 198 -4.08 11.91 -18.12
C GLU A 198 -4.94 10.92 -18.92
N ILE A 199 -5.36 9.85 -18.24
CA ILE A 199 -6.32 8.90 -18.77
C ILE A 199 -7.68 9.22 -18.17
N GLN A 200 -8.70 9.32 -19.02
CA GLN A 200 -10.10 9.34 -18.59
C GLN A 200 -10.49 7.94 -18.12
N ALA A 201 -10.12 7.61 -16.88
CA ALA A 201 -10.33 6.30 -16.31
C ALA A 201 -11.71 6.22 -15.63
N SER A 202 -12.42 5.11 -15.84
CA SER A 202 -13.64 4.77 -15.11
C SER A 202 -13.36 4.03 -13.81
N ALA A 203 -12.19 3.39 -13.71
CA ALA A 203 -11.71 2.71 -12.51
C ALA A 203 -10.18 2.70 -12.47
N PHE A 204 -9.65 2.60 -11.25
CA PHE A 204 -8.24 2.32 -10.99
C PHE A 204 -8.15 1.01 -10.22
N LEU A 205 -7.36 0.06 -10.71
CA LEU A 205 -7.20 -1.25 -10.13
C LEU A 205 -5.86 -1.36 -9.44
N ASN A 206 -5.78 -2.19 -8.40
CA ASN A 206 -4.53 -2.70 -7.86
C ASN A 206 -4.49 -4.23 -8.08
N LEU A 207 -3.58 -4.69 -8.93
CA LEU A 207 -3.34 -6.10 -9.22
C LEU A 207 -2.17 -6.56 -8.35
N GLN A 208 -2.45 -7.43 -7.38
CA GLN A 208 -1.45 -7.92 -6.45
C GLN A 208 -0.93 -9.30 -6.83
N TYR A 209 0.38 -9.46 -6.65
CA TYR A 209 1.12 -10.69 -6.84
C TYR A 209 1.84 -11.06 -5.55
N ARG A 210 2.13 -12.36 -5.41
CA ARG A 210 2.94 -12.88 -4.31
C ARG A 210 3.95 -13.88 -4.84
N VAL A 211 5.18 -13.77 -4.35
CA VAL A 211 6.19 -14.82 -4.52
C VAL A 211 6.26 -15.63 -3.23
N THR A 212 6.06 -16.93 -3.36
CA THR A 212 6.19 -17.92 -2.29
C THR A 212 7.24 -18.95 -2.66
N SER A 213 7.49 -19.93 -1.78
CA SER A 213 8.30 -21.10 -2.10
C SER A 213 7.76 -21.93 -3.28
N GLU A 214 6.46 -21.81 -3.58
CA GLU A 214 5.81 -22.49 -4.71
C GLU A 214 5.93 -21.69 -6.03
N GLY A 215 6.44 -20.46 -5.96
CA GLY A 215 6.63 -19.56 -7.09
C GLY A 215 5.75 -18.31 -7.06
N LEU A 216 5.63 -17.66 -8.20
CA LEU A 216 4.83 -16.47 -8.42
C LEU A 216 3.34 -16.82 -8.56
N THR A 217 2.48 -16.18 -7.78
CA THR A 217 1.03 -16.32 -7.83
C THR A 217 0.34 -14.96 -7.94
N ARG A 218 -0.81 -14.95 -8.60
CA ARG A 218 -1.74 -13.81 -8.61
C ARG A 218 -2.54 -13.84 -7.31
N ALA A 219 -2.46 -12.80 -6.50
CA ALA A 219 -3.14 -12.73 -5.22
C ALA A 219 -4.59 -12.28 -5.39
N LEU A 220 -4.81 -11.04 -5.86
CA LEU A 220 -6.14 -10.45 -6.00
C LEU A 220 -6.10 -9.20 -6.89
N VAL A 221 -7.20 -8.90 -7.59
CA VAL A 221 -7.45 -7.57 -8.18
C VAL A 221 -8.49 -6.86 -7.33
N SER A 222 -8.16 -5.67 -6.86
CA SER A 222 -9.10 -4.78 -6.18
C SER A 222 -9.22 -3.47 -6.94
N GLU A 223 -10.29 -2.75 -6.69
CA GLU A 223 -10.51 -1.42 -7.27
C GLU A 223 -10.28 -0.36 -6.20
N GLN A 224 -9.50 0.67 -6.53
CA GLN A 224 -9.19 1.77 -5.65
C GLN A 224 -10.42 2.68 -5.48
N ILE A 225 -10.70 3.07 -4.24
CA ILE A 225 -11.65 4.11 -3.88
C ILE A 225 -10.86 5.41 -3.79
N LEU A 226 -11.11 6.34 -4.71
CA LEU A 226 -10.37 7.59 -4.84
C LEU A 226 -11.29 8.81 -4.64
N ASP A 227 -10.76 9.84 -4.00
CA ASP A 227 -11.29 11.22 -4.02
C ASP A 227 -10.23 12.13 -4.65
N GLY A 228 -10.38 12.43 -5.94
CA GLY A 228 -9.30 13.01 -6.75
C GLY A 228 -8.07 12.08 -6.80
N CYS A 229 -6.91 12.59 -6.38
CA CYS A 229 -5.68 11.80 -6.26
C CYS A 229 -5.50 11.14 -4.88
N VAL A 230 -6.46 11.31 -3.97
CA VAL A 230 -6.35 10.79 -2.60
C VAL A 230 -6.93 9.38 -2.53
N HIS A 231 -6.11 8.45 -2.06
CA HIS A 231 -6.52 7.06 -1.87
C HIS A 231 -7.33 6.89 -0.57
N GLY A 232 -8.62 6.57 -0.71
CA GLY A 232 -9.54 6.32 0.39
C GLY A 232 -9.60 4.84 0.83
N GLY A 233 -9.17 3.93 -0.04
CA GLY A 233 -9.10 2.48 0.22
C GLY A 233 -9.37 1.63 -1.02
N ASN A 234 -9.85 0.40 -0.85
CA ASN A 234 -10.04 -0.56 -1.94
C ASN A 234 -11.35 -1.32 -1.79
N ARG A 235 -11.90 -1.84 -2.89
CA ARG A 235 -13.05 -2.75 -2.91
C ARG A 235 -12.80 -4.00 -3.72
N TYR A 236 -13.43 -5.09 -3.30
CA TYR A 236 -13.44 -6.39 -3.93
C TYR A 236 -14.83 -7.04 -3.78
N PRO A 237 -15.34 -7.77 -4.80
CA PRO A 237 -14.73 -7.99 -6.12
C PRO A 237 -14.83 -6.78 -7.04
N THR A 238 -13.97 -6.74 -8.05
CA THR A 238 -14.10 -5.85 -9.21
C THR A 238 -14.51 -6.66 -10.45
N LEU A 239 -15.16 -6.00 -11.41
CA LEU A 239 -15.53 -6.59 -12.69
C LEU A 239 -14.34 -6.81 -13.62
N HIS A 240 -13.18 -6.22 -13.30
CA HIS A 240 -11.99 -6.25 -14.15
C HIS A 240 -10.93 -7.22 -13.62
N GLN A 241 -10.36 -8.03 -14.51
CA GLN A 241 -9.29 -9.00 -14.18
C GLN A 241 -8.18 -8.97 -15.26
N PRO A 242 -7.52 -7.82 -15.51
CA PRO A 242 -6.64 -7.66 -16.66
C PRO A 242 -5.23 -8.24 -16.44
N TRP A 243 -5.13 -9.42 -15.82
CA TRP A 243 -3.85 -10.06 -15.48
C TRP A 243 -2.86 -10.12 -16.65
N HIS A 244 -3.38 -10.39 -17.86
CA HIS A 244 -2.59 -10.49 -19.09
C HIS A 244 -1.71 -9.27 -19.39
N ILE A 245 -2.05 -8.07 -18.90
CA ILE A 245 -1.21 -6.88 -19.11
C ILE A 245 -0.06 -6.79 -18.11
N THR A 246 -0.23 -7.28 -16.88
CA THR A 246 0.75 -7.14 -15.79
C THR A 246 1.61 -8.40 -15.61
N ASP A 247 1.12 -9.57 -16.05
CA ASP A 247 1.84 -10.83 -15.91
C ASP A 247 3.26 -10.82 -16.51
N PRO A 248 3.52 -10.21 -17.69
CA PRO A 248 4.88 -10.17 -18.23
C PRO A 248 5.87 -9.45 -17.29
N MET A 249 5.45 -8.34 -16.69
CA MET A 249 6.27 -7.61 -15.73
C MET A 249 6.40 -8.34 -14.40
N ALA A 250 5.31 -8.95 -13.91
CA ALA A 250 5.36 -9.76 -12.69
C ALA A 250 6.32 -10.95 -12.84
N GLN A 251 6.26 -11.64 -13.98
CA GLN A 251 7.16 -12.74 -14.31
C GLN A 251 8.61 -12.27 -14.40
N TRP A 252 8.87 -11.16 -15.09
CA TRP A 252 10.21 -10.56 -15.14
C TRP A 252 10.73 -10.24 -13.73
N MET A 253 9.92 -9.59 -12.88
CA MET A 253 10.32 -9.27 -11.51
C MET A 253 10.67 -10.53 -10.71
N PHE A 254 9.86 -11.58 -10.81
CA PHE A 254 10.13 -12.87 -10.18
C PHE A 254 11.46 -13.48 -10.66
N GLU A 255 11.71 -13.47 -11.97
CA GLU A 255 12.96 -13.96 -12.55
C GLU A 255 14.19 -13.13 -12.14
N GLN A 256 14.01 -11.84 -11.84
CA GLN A 256 15.06 -10.97 -11.28
C GLN A 256 15.26 -11.14 -9.77
N GLY A 257 14.52 -12.03 -9.10
CA GLY A 257 14.68 -12.32 -7.68
C GLY A 257 13.69 -11.63 -6.74
N MET A 258 12.58 -11.09 -7.26
CA MET A 258 11.55 -10.49 -6.41
C MET A 258 10.99 -11.51 -5.43
N ARG A 259 10.79 -11.09 -4.17
CA ARG A 259 10.11 -11.89 -3.13
C ARG A 259 8.94 -11.13 -2.51
N GLY A 260 8.12 -11.85 -1.76
CA GLY A 260 7.02 -11.27 -0.99
C GLY A 260 5.88 -10.76 -1.86
N THR A 261 5.15 -9.75 -1.35
CA THR A 261 3.97 -9.17 -2.00
C THR A 261 4.35 -7.89 -2.74
N PHE A 262 3.81 -7.72 -3.95
CA PHE A 262 3.92 -6.51 -4.75
C PHE A 262 2.67 -6.32 -5.61
N GLY A 263 2.50 -5.14 -6.21
CA GLY A 263 1.34 -4.90 -7.07
C GLY A 263 1.56 -3.86 -8.15
N PHE A 264 0.63 -3.82 -9.08
CA PHE A 264 0.59 -2.86 -10.18
C PHE A 264 -0.71 -2.07 -10.12
N ASP A 265 -0.61 -0.76 -10.32
CA ASP A 265 -1.78 0.08 -10.49
C ASP A 265 -2.12 0.17 -11.99
N VAL A 266 -3.40 -0.01 -12.31
CA VAL A 266 -3.90 -0.10 -13.68
C VAL A 266 -5.11 0.81 -13.85
N ALA A 267 -5.09 1.71 -14.82
CA ALA A 267 -6.26 2.46 -15.25
C ALA A 267 -7.15 1.60 -16.15
N VAL A 268 -8.45 1.73 -15.97
CA VAL A 268 -9.48 1.23 -16.89
C VAL A 268 -10.05 2.42 -17.64
N ALA A 269 -9.92 2.44 -18.96
CA ALA A 269 -10.58 3.41 -19.82
C ALA A 269 -11.64 2.69 -20.66
N ASP A 270 -12.90 3.15 -20.59
CA ASP A 270 -13.99 2.52 -21.32
C ASP A 270 -14.05 2.99 -22.77
N PHE A 271 -14.01 2.03 -23.70
CA PHE A 271 -14.25 2.26 -25.12
C PHE A 271 -15.45 1.45 -25.61
N PRO A 272 -16.09 1.86 -26.73
CA PRO A 272 -17.19 1.09 -27.32
C PRO A 272 -16.84 -0.35 -27.68
N THR A 273 -15.56 -0.64 -27.92
CA THR A 273 -15.03 -1.98 -28.25
C THR A 273 -14.68 -2.81 -27.02
N GLY A 274 -14.82 -2.25 -25.82
CA GLY A 274 -14.41 -2.86 -24.55
C GLY A 274 -13.41 -2.00 -23.78
N PRO A 275 -13.13 -2.34 -22.51
CA PRO A 275 -12.20 -1.59 -21.68
C PRO A 275 -10.77 -1.71 -22.20
N LEU A 276 -10.06 -0.59 -22.23
CA LEU A 276 -8.61 -0.53 -22.39
C LEU A 276 -7.98 -0.50 -21.00
N TYR A 277 -6.97 -1.33 -20.78
CA TYR A 277 -6.23 -1.38 -19.54
C TYR A 277 -4.82 -0.85 -19.73
N LEU A 278 -4.41 0.09 -18.88
CA LEU A 278 -3.11 0.74 -18.96
C LEU A 278 -2.42 0.66 -17.60
N ALA A 279 -1.25 0.02 -17.54
CA ALA A 279 -0.45 -0.02 -16.32
C ALA A 279 0.16 1.36 -16.04
N ILE A 280 0.02 1.85 -14.82
CA ILE A 280 0.38 3.22 -14.42
C ILE A 280 1.70 3.24 -13.66
N GLU A 281 1.83 2.32 -12.70
CA GLU A 281 3.03 2.16 -11.88
C GLU A 281 3.11 0.77 -11.25
N CYS A 282 4.31 0.43 -10.75
CA CYS A 282 4.54 -0.71 -9.88
C CYS A 282 4.76 -0.24 -8.45
N ASN A 283 4.17 -0.94 -7.51
CA ASN A 283 4.48 -0.88 -6.09
C ASN A 283 5.23 -2.18 -5.74
N PRO A 284 6.59 -2.20 -5.74
CA PRO A 284 7.38 -3.39 -5.42
C PRO A 284 7.41 -3.66 -3.89
N ARG A 285 6.24 -3.60 -3.26
CA ARG A 285 6.01 -3.67 -1.82
C ARG A 285 4.55 -3.97 -1.51
N TYR A 286 4.30 -4.22 -0.23
CA TYR A 286 2.96 -4.05 0.33
C TYR A 286 2.44 -2.63 0.08
N ASN A 287 1.16 -2.52 -0.21
CA ASN A 287 0.45 -1.25 -0.40
C ASN A 287 -0.84 -1.23 0.44
N GLY A 288 -1.63 -0.16 0.33
CA GLY A 288 -2.87 0.01 1.12
C GLY A 288 -3.86 -1.15 0.99
N SER A 289 -3.89 -1.80 -0.17
CA SER A 289 -4.78 -2.93 -0.46
C SER A 289 -4.25 -4.28 0.00
N SER A 290 -2.93 -4.42 0.24
CA SER A 290 -2.30 -5.71 0.58
C SER A 290 -2.79 -6.29 1.90
N TYR A 291 -2.93 -5.44 2.92
CA TYR A 291 -3.37 -5.85 4.24
C TYR A 291 -4.83 -6.31 4.30
N PRO A 292 -5.81 -5.52 3.82
CA PRO A 292 -7.20 -5.99 3.79
C PRO A 292 -7.38 -7.20 2.88
N THR A 293 -6.65 -7.30 1.77
CA THR A 293 -6.66 -8.48 0.88
C THR A 293 -6.26 -9.75 1.62
N GLU A 294 -5.14 -9.71 2.35
CA GLU A 294 -4.66 -10.90 3.06
C GLU A 294 -5.57 -11.29 4.22
N ILE A 295 -6.02 -10.31 5.01
CA ILE A 295 -6.96 -10.55 6.11
C ILE A 295 -8.27 -11.14 5.58
N ALA A 296 -8.80 -10.60 4.48
CA ALA A 296 -9.99 -11.13 3.82
C ALA A 296 -9.80 -12.59 3.39
N ALA A 297 -8.66 -12.91 2.75
CA ALA A 297 -8.36 -14.27 2.33
C ALA A 297 -8.32 -15.24 3.52
N ARG A 298 -7.65 -14.86 4.61
CA ARG A 298 -7.53 -15.67 5.83
C ARG A 298 -8.87 -15.89 6.53
N LEU A 299 -9.75 -14.90 6.52
CA LEU A 299 -11.09 -14.98 7.08
C LEU A 299 -12.13 -15.59 6.11
N ASN A 300 -11.72 -15.90 4.88
CA ASN A 300 -12.58 -16.35 3.77
C ASN A 300 -13.73 -15.37 3.49
N VAL A 301 -13.41 -14.08 3.38
CA VAL A 301 -14.37 -13.00 3.10
C VAL A 301 -14.51 -12.84 1.57
N PRO A 302 -15.70 -13.08 1.00
CA PRO A 302 -15.89 -13.09 -0.45
C PRO A 302 -16.07 -11.70 -1.07
N SER A 303 -16.44 -10.71 -0.27
CA SER A 303 -16.72 -9.34 -0.71
C SER A 303 -16.43 -8.39 0.42
N TRP A 304 -15.65 -7.34 0.13
CA TRP A 304 -15.20 -6.38 1.12
C TRP A 304 -14.90 -5.03 0.49
N CYS A 305 -14.97 -3.97 1.30
CA CYS A 305 -14.22 -2.74 1.05
C CYS A 305 -13.34 -2.44 2.27
N SER A 306 -12.28 -1.67 2.06
CA SER A 306 -11.44 -1.16 3.12
C SER A 306 -11.47 0.35 3.11
N GLU A 307 -11.55 0.97 4.28
CA GLU A 307 -11.60 2.43 4.43
C GLU A 307 -10.74 2.85 5.62
N THR A 308 -10.14 4.03 5.54
CA THR A 308 -9.58 4.70 6.72
C THR A 308 -10.60 5.66 7.30
N LEU A 309 -11.02 5.38 8.53
CA LEU A 309 -12.06 6.13 9.24
C LEU A 309 -11.42 7.02 10.31
N HIS A 310 -11.89 8.26 10.42
CA HIS A 310 -11.48 9.20 11.45
C HIS A 310 -12.32 9.03 12.72
N THR A 311 -11.69 9.22 13.89
CA THR A 311 -12.33 9.06 15.20
C THR A 311 -11.72 10.00 16.24
N ASP A 312 -12.53 10.36 17.24
CA ASP A 312 -12.08 11.09 18.42
C ASP A 312 -11.39 10.19 19.46
N CYS A 313 -11.53 8.87 19.33
CA CYS A 313 -10.87 7.88 20.19
C CYS A 313 -9.35 7.90 19.99
N ARG A 314 -8.59 7.56 21.04
CA ARG A 314 -7.11 7.51 21.01
C ARG A 314 -6.53 6.18 21.47
N GLN A 315 -7.39 5.26 21.87
CA GLN A 315 -7.06 3.89 22.25
C GLN A 315 -8.14 2.96 21.68
N LEU A 316 -7.78 1.71 21.43
CA LEU A 316 -8.74 0.70 20.95
C LEU A 316 -9.81 0.38 22.00
N ALA A 317 -9.51 0.54 23.29
CA ALA A 317 -10.48 0.32 24.36
C ALA A 317 -11.69 1.28 24.28
N ASP A 318 -11.51 2.46 23.68
CA ASP A 318 -12.56 3.46 23.50
C ASP A 318 -13.40 3.24 22.24
N LEU A 319 -13.04 2.26 21.42
CA LEU A 319 -13.64 1.99 20.12
C LEU A 319 -14.69 0.89 20.26
N SER A 320 -15.97 1.26 20.17
CA SER A 320 -17.05 0.27 20.15
C SER A 320 -17.19 -0.35 18.75
N LEU A 321 -17.33 -1.68 18.74
CA LEU A 321 -17.74 -2.49 17.59
C LEU A 321 -19.05 -3.24 17.89
N ASP A 322 -19.82 -2.77 18.88
CA ASP A 322 -21.00 -3.48 19.36
C ASP A 322 -22.03 -3.65 18.24
N GLY A 323 -22.34 -4.92 17.94
CA GLY A 323 -23.23 -5.29 16.84
C GLY A 323 -22.64 -5.09 15.44
N LEU A 324 -21.39 -4.66 15.31
CA LEU A 324 -20.71 -4.40 14.04
C LEU A 324 -19.51 -5.31 13.79
N GLU A 325 -18.92 -5.89 14.84
CA GLU A 325 -17.76 -6.78 14.73
C GLU A 325 -18.00 -7.94 13.75
N PHE A 326 -16.97 -8.32 13.00
CA PHE A 326 -17.06 -9.40 12.02
C PHE A 326 -17.53 -10.72 12.65
N ASP A 327 -18.55 -11.31 12.04
CA ASP A 327 -19.03 -12.64 12.40
C ASP A 327 -18.47 -13.69 11.42
N PRO A 328 -17.66 -14.66 11.90
CA PRO A 328 -17.08 -15.69 11.06
C PRO A 328 -18.10 -16.66 10.45
N ILE A 329 -19.33 -16.71 10.97
CA ILE A 329 -20.43 -17.52 10.44
C ILE A 329 -21.10 -16.82 9.25
N THR A 330 -21.53 -15.57 9.42
CA THR A 330 -22.20 -14.80 8.37
C THR A 330 -21.25 -14.14 7.38
N LYS A 331 -19.94 -14.12 7.67
CA LYS A 331 -18.89 -13.48 6.86
C LYS A 331 -19.16 -11.99 6.60
N THR A 332 -19.78 -11.33 7.56
CA THR A 332 -20.19 -9.92 7.50
C THR A 332 -19.72 -9.20 8.76
N GLY A 333 -19.39 -7.91 8.63
CA GLY A 333 -19.03 -7.04 9.75
C GLY A 333 -17.66 -6.41 9.59
N VAL A 334 -17.15 -5.86 10.69
CA VAL A 334 -15.97 -4.99 10.72
C VAL A 334 -14.76 -5.75 11.24
N VAL A 335 -13.65 -5.63 10.50
CA VAL A 335 -12.34 -6.11 10.93
C VAL A 335 -11.37 -4.93 11.01
N LEU A 336 -10.64 -4.82 12.12
CA LEU A 336 -9.58 -3.82 12.26
C LEU A 336 -8.35 -4.26 11.45
N VAL A 337 -7.82 -3.39 10.59
CA VAL A 337 -6.68 -3.69 9.70
C VAL A 337 -5.44 -2.93 10.16
N ASN A 338 -5.49 -1.59 10.11
CA ASN A 338 -4.45 -0.73 10.66
C ASN A 338 -4.99 -0.06 11.91
N TRP A 339 -4.92 -0.81 13.01
CA TRP A 339 -5.45 -0.45 14.32
C TRP A 339 -4.56 0.54 15.06
N GLY A 340 -3.23 0.46 14.86
CA GLY A 340 -2.26 1.25 15.63
C GLY A 340 -2.43 2.76 15.43
N THR A 341 -2.90 3.20 14.26
CA THR A 341 -3.12 4.62 13.97
C THR A 341 -4.25 5.25 14.79
N ILE A 342 -4.96 4.49 15.63
CA ILE A 342 -5.97 5.01 16.56
C ILE A 342 -5.42 6.14 17.44
N GLN A 343 -4.14 6.07 17.82
CA GLN A 343 -3.47 7.09 18.63
C GLN A 343 -3.34 8.43 17.88
N ALA A 344 -3.42 8.40 16.55
CA ALA A 344 -3.49 9.56 15.67
C ALA A 344 -4.94 9.91 15.23
N GLY A 345 -5.96 9.28 15.82
CA GLY A 345 -7.38 9.54 15.55
C GLY A 345 -7.89 8.97 14.23
N LYS A 346 -7.30 7.89 13.72
CA LYS A 346 -7.78 7.20 12.53
C LYS A 346 -7.53 5.70 12.58
N VAL A 347 -8.40 4.91 11.97
CA VAL A 347 -8.24 3.45 11.91
C VAL A 347 -8.60 2.98 10.52
N THR A 348 -7.76 2.12 9.93
CA THR A 348 -8.14 1.41 8.69
C THR A 348 -8.92 0.16 9.05
N VAL A 349 -10.11 0.02 8.49
CA VAL A 349 -11.00 -1.14 8.66
C VAL A 349 -11.22 -1.86 7.35
N LEU A 350 -11.55 -3.15 7.45
CA LEU A 350 -12.20 -3.91 6.40
C LEU A 350 -13.67 -4.09 6.77
N LEU A 351 -14.55 -3.75 5.83
CA LEU A 351 -16.00 -3.91 5.91
C LEU A 351 -16.37 -5.12 5.06
N ALA A 352 -16.70 -6.24 5.69
CA ALA A 352 -17.07 -7.48 5.03
C ALA A 352 -18.59 -7.54 4.79
N GLY A 353 -18.99 -8.01 3.61
CA GLY A 353 -20.39 -8.20 3.24
C GLY A 353 -20.67 -7.75 1.81
N SER A 354 -21.95 -7.70 1.44
CA SER A 354 -22.38 -7.09 0.17
C SER A 354 -22.13 -5.58 0.15
N PRO A 355 -22.08 -4.92 -1.03
CA PRO A 355 -21.88 -3.48 -1.11
C PRO A 355 -22.87 -2.65 -0.28
N VAL A 356 -24.14 -3.10 -0.18
CA VAL A 356 -25.15 -2.43 0.66
C VAL A 356 -24.79 -2.55 2.14
N GLN A 357 -24.43 -3.75 2.61
CA GLN A 357 -24.00 -3.95 3.99
C GLN A 357 -22.73 -3.17 4.32
N GLN A 358 -21.77 -3.10 3.38
CA GLN A 358 -20.55 -2.30 3.55
C GLN A 358 -20.87 -0.81 3.77
N MET A 359 -21.78 -0.24 2.98
CA MET A 359 -22.24 1.14 3.14
C MET A 359 -22.93 1.35 4.51
N GLU A 360 -23.80 0.43 4.91
CA GLU A 360 -24.48 0.47 6.20
C GLU A 360 -23.49 0.38 7.37
N LEU A 361 -22.51 -0.51 7.30
CA LEU A 361 -21.43 -0.64 8.29
C LEU A 361 -20.61 0.64 8.37
N SER A 362 -20.17 1.21 7.24
CA SER A 362 -19.39 2.47 7.23
C SER A 362 -20.16 3.60 7.91
N GLN A 363 -21.46 3.74 7.63
CA GLN A 363 -22.31 4.75 8.26
C GLN A 363 -22.47 4.52 9.77
N GLN A 364 -22.75 3.28 10.19
CA GLN A 364 -22.94 2.94 11.60
C GLN A 364 -21.66 3.13 12.41
N ILE A 365 -20.51 2.71 11.89
CA ILE A 365 -19.21 2.94 12.54
C ILE A 365 -18.94 4.42 12.70
N ARG A 366 -19.09 5.21 11.62
CA ARG A 366 -18.86 6.66 11.67
C ARG A 366 -19.74 7.32 12.72
N HIS A 367 -20.99 6.88 12.86
CA HIS A 367 -21.89 7.36 13.91
C HIS A 367 -21.43 6.94 15.32
N GLN A 368 -21.03 5.68 15.52
CA GLN A 368 -20.55 5.19 16.82
C GLN A 368 -19.24 5.86 17.26
N TRP A 369 -18.35 6.18 16.32
CA TRP A 369 -17.02 6.73 16.59
C TRP A 369 -16.97 8.26 16.59
N SER A 370 -17.97 8.93 16.01
CA SER A 370 -18.22 10.35 16.25
C SER A 370 -18.95 10.50 17.58
N ARG A 371 -18.37 11.20 18.56
CA ARG A 371 -18.94 11.40 19.92
C ARG A 371 -20.47 11.19 20.03
N GLN A 372 -20.89 10.10 20.67
CA GLN A 372 -22.01 10.24 21.59
C GLN A 372 -21.50 11.01 22.80
N PRO A 373 -22.16 12.09 23.26
CA PRO A 373 -21.81 12.70 24.52
C PRO A 373 -21.98 11.63 25.60
N VAL A 374 -20.88 11.28 26.28
CA VAL A 374 -20.96 10.45 27.48
C VAL A 374 -21.84 11.23 28.46
N ALA A 375 -23.06 10.74 28.67
CA ALA A 375 -23.87 11.20 29.78
C ALA A 375 -23.10 10.85 31.05
N VAL A 376 -22.58 11.87 31.72
CA VAL A 376 -22.08 11.73 33.08
C VAL A 376 -23.29 11.38 33.94
N SER A 377 -23.44 10.11 34.31
CA SER A 377 -24.39 9.67 35.34
C SER A 377 -23.69 9.60 36.69
#